data_AF-A0A7V6G4N8-F1
#
_entry.id   AF-A0A7V6G4N8-F1
#
_cell.length_a   1.000
_cell.length_b   1.000
_cell.length_c   1.000
_cell.angle_alpha   90.00
_cell.angle_beta   90.00
_cell.angle_gamma   90.00
#
_symmetry.space_group_name_H-M   'P 1'
#
loop_
_entity.id
_entity.type
_entity.pdbx_description
1 polymer ?
#
loop_
_entity_poly.entity_id
_entity_poly.type
_entity_poly.pdbx_seq_one_letter_code
_entity_poly.pdbx_strand_id
1 'polypeptide(L)'
;MKDQGLPEPKFIQELDFRTIIYRYTPQATPQATPQATPQVTEQPTMQDIISLTTAVKNLIKVLEGAMSREELQEALQLKDREYFRSSYINEALHGGWIEMTEAEPNHPNQKYRLTEKGLQIKEEWKK
;
A
#
# COMPACT_ATOMS: atom_id res chain seq x y z
N MET A 1 -13.76 2.24 49.15
CA MET A 1 -14.69 1.11 48.95
C MET A 1 -16.02 1.67 48.48
N LYS A 2 -16.54 1.11 47.37
CA LYS A 2 -17.94 1.15 46.87
C LYS A 2 -18.38 2.50 46.24
N ASP A 3 -18.53 2.53 44.90
CA ASP A 3 -19.78 2.27 44.13
C ASP A 3 -20.81 3.38 44.36
N GLN A 4 -21.48 4.03 43.41
CA GLN A 4 -21.65 4.01 41.94
C GLN A 4 -22.31 5.36 41.59
N GLY A 5 -22.26 5.77 40.32
CA GLY A 5 -23.15 6.83 39.82
C GLY A 5 -22.60 7.64 38.65
N LEU A 6 -21.90 7.01 37.70
CA LEU A 6 -21.63 7.69 36.43
C LEU A 6 -22.94 7.68 35.62
N PRO A 7 -23.52 8.85 35.27
CA PRO A 7 -24.71 8.88 34.43
C PRO A 7 -24.36 8.36 33.03
N GLU A 8 -25.22 7.53 32.45
CA GLU A 8 -25.03 7.01 31.11
C GLU A 8 -24.99 8.16 30.07
N PRO A 9 -24.07 8.10 29.09
CA PRO A 9 -23.97 9.15 28.08
C PRO A 9 -25.22 9.17 27.20
N LYS A 10 -25.89 10.32 27.14
CA LYS A 10 -26.94 10.58 26.16
C LYS A 10 -26.30 10.91 24.81
N PHE A 11 -26.40 9.99 23.85
CA PHE A 11 -26.09 10.27 22.45
C PHE A 11 -27.31 10.94 21.81
N ILE A 12 -27.16 12.24 21.53
CA ILE A 12 -28.10 13.01 20.71
C ILE A 12 -27.43 13.16 19.34
N GLN A 13 -27.96 12.47 18.34
CA GLN A 13 -27.55 12.62 16.94
C GLN A 13 -28.45 13.68 16.29
N GLU A 14 -28.06 14.94 16.47
CA GLU A 14 -28.55 16.02 15.63
C GLU A 14 -27.32 16.64 14.99
N LEU A 15 -27.19 16.42 13.68
CA LEU A 15 -26.18 17.01 12.83
C LEU A 15 -26.25 18.53 12.97
N ASP A 16 -25.41 19.11 13.82
CA ASP A 16 -24.97 20.46 13.57
C ASP A 16 -23.70 20.88 14.30
N PHE A 17 -23.00 21.76 13.59
CA PHE A 17 -22.26 22.90 14.11
C PHE A 17 -20.80 22.78 14.59
N ARG A 18 -20.06 23.80 14.15
CA ARG A 18 -18.63 24.07 14.28
C ARG A 18 -18.26 24.42 15.73
N THR A 19 -17.19 23.81 16.23
CA THR A 19 -16.45 24.32 17.39
C THR A 19 -15.12 24.91 16.91
N ILE A 20 -14.96 26.23 17.06
CA ILE A 20 -13.69 26.92 16.83
C ILE A 20 -12.80 26.68 18.05
N ILE A 21 -11.68 25.98 17.85
CA ILE A 21 -10.61 25.89 18.85
C ILE A 21 -9.51 26.85 18.43
N TYR A 22 -9.33 27.94 19.19
CA TYR A 22 -8.17 28.82 19.03
C TYR A 22 -6.90 28.09 19.52
N ARG A 23 -5.95 27.84 18.62
CA ARG A 23 -4.59 27.43 18.97
C ARG A 23 -3.57 28.30 18.24
N TYR A 24 -2.71 28.94 19.03
CA TYR A 24 -1.61 29.80 18.62
C TYR A 24 -0.53 28.98 17.87
N THR A 25 -0.12 29.45 16.69
CA THR A 25 0.89 28.82 15.81
C THR A 25 2.32 29.14 16.22
N PRO A 26 3.25 28.20 16.02
CA PRO A 26 4.42 28.55 15.22
C PRO A 26 4.53 27.68 13.97
N GLN A 27 5.06 28.31 12.91
CA GLN A 27 5.34 27.72 11.61
C GLN A 27 6.05 26.36 11.68
N ALA A 28 5.58 25.41 10.89
CA ALA A 28 6.43 24.41 10.26
C ALA A 28 5.85 24.11 8.87
N THR A 29 6.69 24.26 7.85
CA THR A 29 6.54 23.82 6.46
C THR A 29 5.73 22.52 6.31
N PRO A 30 4.76 22.42 5.38
CA PRO A 30 4.19 21.14 5.01
C PRO A 30 5.17 20.38 4.12
N GLN A 31 6.12 19.67 4.72
CA GLN A 31 6.60 18.44 4.08
C GLN A 31 5.53 17.39 4.34
N ALA A 32 4.77 17.05 3.30
CA ALA A 32 3.97 15.85 3.28
C ALA A 32 4.90 14.64 3.37
N THR A 33 5.16 14.17 4.59
CA THR A 33 5.57 12.79 4.82
C THR A 33 4.32 11.93 4.66
N PRO A 34 4.26 10.99 3.70
CA PRO A 34 3.23 9.98 3.73
C PRO A 34 3.38 9.19 5.03
N GLN A 35 2.32 9.30 5.81
CA GLN A 35 1.94 8.55 6.98
C GLN A 35 2.49 7.12 6.95
N ALA A 36 3.43 6.81 7.84
CA ALA A 36 3.78 5.44 8.18
C ALA A 36 2.59 4.83 8.94
N THR A 37 1.66 4.25 8.19
CA THR A 37 0.67 3.31 8.71
C THR A 37 1.43 2.18 9.43
N PRO A 38 0.97 1.68 10.58
CA PRO A 38 1.60 0.53 11.23
C PRO A 38 1.60 -0.64 10.23
N GLN A 39 2.77 -0.97 9.69
CA GLN A 39 2.98 -2.13 8.85
C GLN A 39 2.77 -3.35 9.73
N VAL A 40 1.57 -3.92 9.67
CA VAL A 40 1.35 -5.29 10.13
C VAL A 40 2.21 -6.15 9.22
N THR A 41 3.32 -6.64 9.75
CA THR A 41 4.24 -7.54 9.05
C THR A 41 3.56 -8.91 8.90
N GLU A 42 2.55 -9.00 8.04
CA GLU A 42 1.94 -10.28 7.70
C GLU A 42 2.93 -11.06 6.85
N GLN A 43 3.56 -12.07 7.46
CA GLN A 43 4.35 -13.03 6.70
C GLN A 43 3.45 -13.73 5.67
N PRO A 44 3.91 -13.93 4.42
CA PRO A 44 3.11 -14.59 3.41
C PRO A 44 2.81 -16.03 3.86
N THR A 45 1.53 -16.40 3.88
CA THR A 45 1.16 -17.79 4.18
C THR A 45 1.51 -18.70 3.00
N MET A 46 1.66 -20.01 3.23
CA MET A 46 1.86 -20.95 2.11
C MET A 46 0.74 -20.86 1.06
N GLN A 47 -0.49 -20.54 1.48
CA GLN A 47 -1.62 -20.38 0.58
C GLN A 47 -1.47 -19.17 -0.35
N ASP A 48 -0.91 -18.07 0.15
CA ASP A 48 -0.57 -16.89 -0.67
C ASP A 48 0.46 -17.25 -1.75
N ILE A 49 1.49 -18.00 -1.38
CA ILE A 49 2.60 -18.38 -2.28
C ILE A 49 2.11 -19.31 -3.40
N ILE A 50 1.22 -20.26 -3.06
CA ILE A 50 0.64 -21.20 -4.05
C ILE A 50 -0.28 -20.46 -5.02
N SER A 51 -1.02 -19.47 -4.53
CA SER A 51 -1.96 -18.68 -5.33
C SER A 51 -1.26 -17.70 -6.29
N LEU A 52 0.05 -17.49 -6.19
CA LEU A 52 0.75 -16.62 -7.13
C LEU A 52 0.69 -17.18 -8.55
N THR A 53 0.11 -16.38 -9.44
CA THR A 53 0.17 -16.63 -10.89
C THR A 53 1.60 -16.50 -11.39
N THR A 54 1.92 -17.19 -12.49
CA THR A 54 3.23 -17.10 -13.15
C THR A 54 3.58 -15.65 -13.51
N ALA A 55 2.58 -14.84 -13.89
CA ALA A 55 2.75 -13.43 -14.20
C ALA A 55 3.28 -12.64 -12.98
N VAL A 56 2.62 -12.77 -11.82
CA VAL A 56 3.05 -12.09 -10.58
C VAL A 56 4.42 -12.58 -10.13
N LYS A 57 4.72 -13.88 -10.24
CA LYS A 57 6.05 -14.42 -9.93
C LYS A 57 7.15 -13.78 -10.78
N ASN A 58 6.91 -13.69 -12.08
CA ASN A 58 7.88 -13.08 -13.00
C ASN A 58 8.07 -11.59 -12.71
N LEU A 59 6.98 -10.87 -12.42
CA LEU A 59 7.04 -9.46 -12.01
C LEU A 59 7.92 -9.25 -10.78
N ILE A 60 7.70 -10.04 -9.73
CA ILE A 60 8.47 -9.94 -8.48
C ILE A 60 9.96 -10.20 -8.72
N LYS A 61 10.30 -11.15 -9.60
CA LYS A 61 11.69 -11.45 -9.94
C LYS A 61 12.41 -10.28 -10.61
N VAL A 62 11.77 -9.64 -11.60
CA VAL A 62 12.39 -8.54 -12.36
C VAL A 62 12.37 -7.21 -11.63
N LEU A 63 11.43 -7.00 -10.71
CA LEU A 63 11.28 -5.71 -10.05
C LEU A 63 12.44 -5.48 -9.06
N GLU A 64 13.21 -4.42 -9.29
CA GLU A 64 14.33 -4.00 -8.46
C GLU A 64 14.21 -2.52 -8.09
N GLY A 65 14.26 -2.21 -6.79
CA GLY A 65 14.05 -0.84 -6.31
C GLY A 65 12.65 -0.32 -6.68
N ALA A 66 12.59 0.85 -7.34
CA ALA A 66 11.36 1.44 -7.84
C ALA A 66 11.44 1.57 -9.37
N MET A 67 10.54 0.91 -10.09
CA MET A 67 10.49 0.87 -11.54
C MET A 67 9.15 1.37 -12.08
N SER A 68 9.17 2.05 -13.22
CA SER A 68 7.96 2.43 -13.94
C SER A 68 7.28 1.22 -14.56
N ARG A 69 6.04 1.41 -15.00
CA ARG A 69 5.30 0.40 -15.75
C ARG A 69 6.06 0.01 -17.02
N GLU A 70 6.60 1.00 -17.73
CA GLU A 70 7.32 0.83 -18.99
C GLU A 70 8.60 0.02 -18.78
N GLU A 71 9.39 0.36 -17.75
CA GLU A 71 10.61 -0.37 -17.39
C GLU A 71 10.31 -1.84 -17.05
N LEU A 72 9.25 -2.10 -16.28
CA LEU A 72 8.85 -3.47 -15.92
C LEU A 72 8.33 -4.25 -17.12
N GLN A 73 7.55 -3.60 -18.00
CA GLN A 73 7.01 -4.24 -19.19
C GLN A 73 8.13 -4.61 -20.17
N GLU A 74 9.13 -3.73 -20.33
CA GLU A 74 10.32 -3.96 -21.15
C GLU A 74 11.19 -5.09 -20.57
N ALA A 75 11.43 -5.10 -19.25
CA ALA A 75 12.19 -6.16 -18.58
C ALA A 75 11.56 -7.55 -18.76
N LEU A 76 10.23 -7.63 -18.87
CA LEU A 76 9.48 -8.86 -19.13
C LEU A 76 9.27 -9.14 -20.63
N GLN A 77 9.72 -8.26 -21.51
CA GLN A 77 9.58 -8.35 -22.97
C GLN A 77 8.11 -8.50 -23.43
N LEU A 78 7.19 -7.84 -22.72
CA LEU A 78 5.75 -7.93 -23.01
C LEU A 78 5.32 -6.81 -23.96
N LYS A 79 4.54 -7.18 -24.98
CA LYS A 79 4.02 -6.21 -25.97
C LYS A 79 2.66 -5.64 -25.57
N ASP A 80 1.82 -6.46 -24.95
CA ASP A 80 0.45 -6.09 -24.61
C ASP A 80 0.40 -5.31 -23.29
N ARG A 81 0.06 -4.03 -23.40
CA ARG A 81 -0.07 -3.11 -22.27
C ARG A 81 -1.24 -3.45 -21.35
N GLU A 82 -2.38 -3.82 -21.92
CA GLU A 82 -3.61 -4.06 -21.14
C GLU A 82 -3.49 -5.37 -20.37
N TYR A 83 -2.97 -6.40 -21.01
CA TYR A 83 -2.64 -7.66 -20.37
C TYR A 83 -1.59 -7.48 -19.27
N PHE A 84 -0.54 -6.70 -19.52
CA PHE A 84 0.47 -6.41 -18.50
C PHE A 84 -0.13 -5.71 -17.28
N ARG A 85 -0.95 -4.67 -17.49
CA ARG A 85 -1.58 -3.94 -16.39
C ARG A 85 -2.52 -4.83 -15.57
N SER A 86 -3.40 -5.58 -16.23
CA SER A 86 -4.39 -6.41 -15.56
C SER A 86 -3.76 -7.62 -14.87
N SER A 87 -2.95 -8.41 -15.57
CA SER A 87 -2.49 -9.72 -15.09
C SER A 87 -1.20 -9.68 -14.26
N TYR A 88 -0.44 -8.58 -14.33
CA TYR A 88 0.80 -8.42 -13.57
C TYR A 88 0.64 -7.36 -12.49
N ILE A 89 0.43 -6.10 -12.87
CA ILE A 89 0.44 -4.98 -11.92
C ILE A 89 -0.76 -5.06 -10.96
N ASN A 90 -1.98 -5.15 -11.48
CA ASN A 90 -3.19 -5.14 -10.64
C ASN A 90 -3.24 -6.37 -9.72
N GLU A 91 -2.98 -7.57 -10.25
CA GLU A 91 -2.92 -8.79 -9.44
C GLU A 91 -1.83 -8.71 -8.35
N ALA A 92 -0.66 -8.14 -8.66
CA ALA A 92 0.40 -7.99 -7.68
C ALA A 92 0.06 -6.95 -6.59
N LEU A 93 -0.61 -5.86 -6.95
CA LEU A 93 -1.12 -4.85 -6.01
C LEU A 93 -2.21 -5.44 -5.12
N HIS A 94 -3.17 -6.17 -5.70
CA HIS A 94 -4.24 -6.84 -4.96
C HIS A 94 -3.69 -7.86 -3.96
N GLY A 95 -2.63 -8.59 -4.33
CA GLY A 95 -1.96 -9.53 -3.45
C GLY A 95 -1.04 -8.88 -2.40
N GLY A 96 -0.84 -7.55 -2.46
CA GLY A 96 0.02 -6.79 -1.55
C GLY A 96 1.51 -7.09 -1.73
N TRP A 97 1.92 -7.60 -2.90
CA TRP A 97 3.32 -7.95 -3.19
C TRP A 97 4.14 -6.75 -3.65
N ILE A 98 3.46 -5.80 -4.28
CA ILE A 98 4.02 -4.52 -4.72
C ILE A 98 3.14 -3.39 -4.21
N GLU A 99 3.69 -2.19 -4.20
CA GLU A 99 2.98 -0.96 -3.89
C GLU A 99 3.36 0.15 -4.87
N MET A 100 2.50 1.16 -4.94
CA MET A 100 2.71 2.38 -5.70
C MET A 100 3.59 3.36 -4.91
N THR A 101 4.53 4.02 -5.57
CA THR A 101 5.40 5.02 -4.90
C THR A 101 4.72 6.35 -4.66
N GLU A 102 3.82 6.74 -5.56
CA GLU A 102 3.00 7.95 -5.46
C GLU A 102 1.58 7.59 -5.04
N ALA A 103 0.90 8.52 -4.36
CA ALA A 103 -0.48 8.33 -3.91
C ALA A 103 -1.50 8.41 -5.06
N GLU A 104 -1.18 9.17 -6.11
CA GLU A 104 -2.04 9.36 -7.27
C GLU A 104 -1.65 8.36 -8.38
N PRO A 105 -2.54 7.42 -8.77
CA PRO A 105 -2.20 6.38 -9.75
C PRO A 105 -1.78 6.90 -11.13
N ASN A 106 -2.20 8.12 -11.47
CA ASN A 106 -1.90 8.78 -12.75
C ASN A 106 -0.74 9.79 -12.64
N HIS A 107 0.00 9.79 -11.53
CA HIS A 107 1.12 10.70 -11.34
C HIS A 107 2.20 10.46 -12.41
N PRO A 108 2.80 11.51 -13.01
CA PRO A 108 3.80 11.35 -14.07
C PRO A 108 5.05 10.57 -13.63
N ASN A 109 5.39 10.61 -12.34
CA ASN A 109 6.52 9.87 -11.76
C ASN A 109 6.08 8.58 -11.04
N GLN A 110 4.89 8.07 -11.33
CA GLN A 110 4.40 6.85 -10.71
C GLN A 110 5.34 5.66 -11.00
N LYS A 111 5.78 5.01 -9.93
CA LYS A 111 6.58 3.77 -9.99
C LYS A 111 5.97 2.71 -9.08
N TYR A 112 6.50 1.50 -9.21
CA TYR A 112 6.14 0.35 -8.40
C TYR A 112 7.39 -0.18 -7.69
N ARG A 113 7.24 -0.55 -6.43
CA ARG A 113 8.28 -1.21 -5.64
C ARG A 113 7.73 -2.45 -4.94
N LEU A 114 8.61 -3.37 -4.55
CA LEU A 114 8.22 -4.52 -3.74
C LEU A 114 7.89 -4.05 -2.32
N THR A 115 6.84 -4.63 -1.74
CA THR A 115 6.56 -4.52 -0.30
C THR A 115 7.47 -5.47 0.47
N GLU A 116 7.46 -5.39 1.80
CA GLU A 116 8.13 -6.38 2.66
C GLU A 116 7.69 -7.82 2.34
N LYS A 117 6.38 -8.01 2.10
CA LYS A 117 5.78 -9.29 1.71
C LYS A 117 6.34 -9.79 0.37
N GLY A 118 6.47 -8.93 -0.63
CA GLY A 118 7.07 -9.25 -1.93
C GLY A 118 8.57 -9.55 -1.85
N LEU A 119 9.31 -8.81 -1.02
CA LEU A 119 10.74 -9.02 -0.79
C LEU A 119 11.01 -10.39 -0.15
N GLN A 120 10.24 -10.77 0.87
CA GLN A 120 10.38 -12.07 1.53
C GLN A 120 10.23 -13.23 0.54
N ILE A 121 9.20 -13.20 -0.31
CA ILE A 121 9.03 -14.22 -1.36
C ILE A 121 10.19 -14.22 -2.36
N LYS A 122 10.64 -13.03 -2.79
CA LYS A 122 11.75 -12.94 -3.74
C LYS A 122 13.01 -13.61 -3.20
N GLU A 123 13.30 -13.43 -1.91
CA GLU A 123 14.43 -14.08 -1.24
C GLU A 123 14.23 -15.59 -1.09
N GLU A 124 13.02 -16.07 -0.80
CA GLU A 124 12.73 -17.51 -0.75
C GLU A 124 12.94 -18.22 -2.09
N TRP A 125 12.78 -17.55 -3.23
CA TRP A 125 13.07 -18.13 -4.56
C TRP A 125 14.53 -18.03 -5.01
N LYS A 126 15.36 -17.24 -4.32
CA LYS A 126 16.80 -17.15 -4.62
C LYS A 126 17.60 -18.29 -3.99
N LYS A 127 17.03 -18.95 -2.97
CA LYS A 127 17.59 -20.14 -2.33
C LYS A 127 17.40 -21.37 -3.21
#